data_AF-A0A955SJW3-F1
#
_entry.id   AF-A0A955SJW3-F1
#
_cell.length_a   1.000
_cell.length_b   1.000
_cell.length_c   1.000
_cell.angle_alpha   90.00
_cell.angle_beta   90.00
_cell.angle_gamma   90.00
#
_symmetry.space_group_name_H-M   'P 1'
#
loop_
_entity.id
_entity.type
_entity.pdbx_description
1 polymer ?
#
loop_
_entity_poly.entity_id
_entity_poly.type
_entity_poly.pdbx_seq_one_letter_code
_entity_poly.pdbx_strand_id
1 'polypeptide(L)'
;MIETVCSSCHKFQGEGESRFNLKAPDLMWGGSKFQRDWLIGWLTGKEPMLYAKSYRWDQGQQPDQHMAVSQQEAEAIADYFETHLQDPRVKPGSINMSTFSKQEAKFGEEIFTQHSCIGCHQIMVDGKKTGGPQSASFLNSGKRLKADWIYRFNSDPP
;
A
#
# COMPACT_ATOMS: atom_id res chain seq x y z
N MET A 1 -3.37 3.55 -21.22
CA MET A 1 -2.29 2.91 -20.42
C MET A 1 -2.86 1.98 -19.35
N ILE A 2 -3.81 2.42 -18.52
CA ILE A 2 -4.35 1.59 -17.42
C ILE A 2 -4.98 0.28 -17.92
N GLU A 3 -5.88 0.36 -18.89
CA GLU A 3 -6.59 -0.81 -19.43
C GLU A 3 -5.71 -1.76 -20.26
N THR A 4 -4.58 -1.28 -20.77
CA THR A 4 -3.73 -2.04 -21.70
C THR A 4 -2.43 -2.54 -21.06
N VAL A 5 -1.70 -1.66 -20.39
CA VAL A 5 -0.38 -1.95 -19.83
C VAL A 5 -0.52 -2.38 -18.38
N CYS A 6 -1.16 -1.57 -17.53
CA CYS A 6 -1.26 -1.86 -16.10
C CYS A 6 -2.10 -3.11 -15.84
N SER A 7 -3.18 -3.29 -16.60
CA SER A 7 -4.09 -4.44 -16.48
C SER A 7 -3.49 -5.78 -16.93
N SER A 8 -2.30 -5.78 -17.55
CA SER A 8 -1.57 -7.02 -17.85
C SER A 8 -1.07 -7.75 -16.59
N CYS A 9 -0.91 -7.01 -15.48
CA CYS A 9 -0.46 -7.53 -14.18
C CYS A 9 -1.43 -7.22 -13.03
N HIS A 10 -2.07 -6.04 -13.04
CA HIS A 10 -2.93 -5.57 -11.96
C HIS A 10 -4.41 -5.78 -12.26
N LYS A 11 -5.18 -6.12 -11.23
CA LYS A 11 -6.64 -6.17 -11.28
C LYS A 11 -7.22 -4.81 -10.84
N PHE A 12 -8.15 -4.26 -11.63
CA PHE A 12 -8.77 -2.95 -11.35
C PHE A 12 -10.27 -3.03 -11.05
N GLN A 13 -10.91 -4.18 -11.25
CA GLN A 13 -12.36 -4.34 -11.10
C GLN A 13 -12.70 -5.75 -10.61
N GLY A 14 -13.93 -5.94 -10.13
CA GLY A 14 -14.46 -7.21 -9.64
C GLY A 14 -14.18 -7.43 -8.15
N GLU A 15 -14.26 -8.68 -7.70
CA GLU A 15 -14.11 -9.05 -6.29
C GLU A 15 -12.64 -9.24 -5.89
N GLY A 16 -12.37 -9.28 -4.58
CA GLY A 16 -11.06 -9.64 -4.05
C GLY A 16 -10.59 -10.99 -4.61
N GLU A 17 -9.30 -11.12 -4.90
CA GLU A 17 -8.71 -12.33 -5.42
C GLU A 17 -7.51 -12.73 -4.57
N SER A 18 -7.31 -14.03 -4.42
CA SER A 18 -6.17 -14.57 -3.69
C SER A 18 -4.86 -14.14 -4.34
N ARG A 19 -3.89 -13.72 -3.51
CA ARG A 19 -2.52 -13.40 -3.92
C ARG A 19 -1.86 -14.52 -4.73
N PHE A 20 -2.29 -15.78 -4.54
CA PHE A 20 -1.79 -16.93 -5.30
C PHE A 20 -2.19 -16.92 -6.79
N ASN A 21 -3.27 -16.22 -7.13
CA ASN A 21 -3.82 -16.12 -8.48
C ASN A 21 -3.45 -14.81 -9.19
N LEU A 22 -2.75 -13.91 -8.50
CA LEU A 22 -2.40 -12.58 -8.98
C LEU A 22 -0.89 -12.45 -9.26
N LYS A 23 -0.55 -11.71 -10.32
CA LYS A 23 0.84 -11.35 -10.64
C LYS A 23 1.31 -10.11 -9.87
N ALA A 24 0.39 -9.20 -9.57
CA ALA A 24 0.64 -7.97 -8.83
C ALA A 24 -0.57 -7.62 -7.94
N PRO A 25 -0.45 -6.69 -6.96
CA PRO A 25 -1.56 -6.30 -6.11
C PRO A 25 -2.78 -5.84 -6.92
N ASP A 26 -3.99 -6.16 -6.47
CA ASP A 26 -5.18 -5.47 -6.96
C ASP A 26 -5.11 -3.97 -6.61
N LEU A 27 -5.62 -3.16 -7.53
CA LEU A 27 -5.62 -1.70 -7.45
C LEU A 27 -7.03 -1.13 -7.57
N MET A 28 -8.09 -1.96 -7.52
CA MET A 28 -9.48 -1.53 -7.70
C MET A 28 -9.89 -0.37 -6.78
N TRP A 29 -9.30 -0.29 -5.59
CA TRP A 29 -9.52 0.79 -4.61
C TRP A 29 -8.32 1.72 -4.41
N GLY A 30 -7.44 1.79 -5.40
CA GLY A 30 -6.19 2.55 -5.34
C GLY A 30 -6.39 4.04 -5.01
N GLY A 31 -7.50 4.65 -5.46
CA GLY A 31 -7.84 6.04 -5.21
C GLY A 31 -8.20 6.35 -3.76
N SER A 32 -8.91 5.44 -3.10
CA SER A 32 -9.18 5.56 -1.66
C SER A 32 -7.96 5.18 -0.82
N LYS A 33 -7.10 4.29 -1.34
CA LYS A 33 -5.99 3.70 -0.59
C LYS A 33 -4.75 4.59 -0.51
N PHE A 34 -4.28 5.11 -1.63
CA PHE A 34 -2.97 5.74 -1.71
C PHE A 34 -3.03 7.25 -1.60
N GLN A 35 -2.04 7.84 -0.94
CA GLN A 35 -1.79 9.28 -1.00
C GLN A 35 -1.25 9.64 -2.39
N ARG A 36 -1.72 10.77 -2.95
CA ARG A 36 -1.39 11.19 -4.33
C ARG A 36 0.12 11.33 -4.56
N ASP A 37 0.80 12.07 -3.69
CA ASP A 37 2.24 12.35 -3.84
C ASP A 37 3.06 11.06 -3.80
N TRP A 38 2.68 10.11 -2.93
CA TRP A 38 3.34 8.81 -2.88
C TRP A 38 3.08 8.00 -4.14
N LEU A 39 1.85 7.99 -4.67
CA LEU A 39 1.54 7.27 -5.91
C LEU A 39 2.36 7.81 -7.09
N ILE A 40 2.47 9.14 -7.21
CA ILE A 40 3.29 9.79 -8.23
C ILE A 40 4.77 9.44 -8.03
N GLY A 41 5.28 9.52 -6.79
CA GLY A 41 6.65 9.15 -6.45
C GLY A 41 6.95 7.69 -6.80
N TRP A 42 6.02 6.78 -6.50
CA TRP A 42 6.13 5.36 -6.83
C TRP A 42 6.15 5.11 -8.34
N LEU A 43 5.22 5.70 -9.08
CA LEU A 43 5.12 5.57 -10.54
C LEU A 43 6.33 6.17 -11.27
N THR A 44 7.02 7.13 -10.65
CA THR A 44 8.26 7.72 -11.19
C THR A 44 9.53 7.07 -10.65
N GLY A 45 9.42 5.96 -9.90
CA GLY A 45 10.56 5.18 -9.40
C GLY A 45 11.32 5.82 -8.24
N LYS A 46 10.73 6.81 -7.55
CA LYS A 46 11.34 7.53 -6.42
C LYS A 46 11.09 6.87 -5.06
N GLU A 47 10.09 5.99 -4.98
CA GLU A 47 9.72 5.27 -3.76
C GLU A 47 10.28 3.83 -3.76
N PRO A 48 10.67 3.28 -2.60
CA PRO A 48 11.26 1.95 -2.51
C PRO A 48 10.24 0.83 -2.75
N MET A 49 10.70 -0.32 -3.26
CA MET A 49 9.83 -1.49 -3.50
C MET A 49 9.06 -1.90 -2.25
N LEU A 50 7.73 -2.02 -2.38
CA LEU A 50 6.85 -2.39 -1.27
C LEU A 50 7.08 -3.83 -0.78
N TYR A 51 7.35 -4.74 -1.71
CA TYR A 51 7.68 -6.13 -1.43
C TYR A 51 9.18 -6.29 -1.61
N ALA A 52 9.88 -6.67 -0.54
CA ALA A 52 11.34 -6.80 -0.56
C ALA A 52 11.83 -8.04 -1.33
N LYS A 53 10.98 -9.07 -1.41
CA LYS A 53 11.11 -10.20 -2.35
C LYS A 53 10.24 -9.88 -3.56
N SER A 54 9.40 -10.78 -4.05
CA SER A 54 8.40 -10.46 -5.06
C SER A 54 6.99 -10.28 -4.47
N TYR A 55 6.04 -9.86 -5.32
CA TYR A 55 4.63 -9.92 -4.95
C TYR A 55 4.19 -11.36 -4.66
N ARG A 56 4.85 -12.40 -5.17
CA ARG A 56 4.63 -13.80 -4.74
C ARG A 56 5.85 -14.32 -3.98
N TRP A 57 5.87 -14.11 -2.67
CA TRP A 57 7.02 -14.41 -1.80
C TRP A 57 7.52 -15.87 -1.89
N ASP A 58 6.67 -16.79 -2.38
CA ASP A 58 6.92 -18.20 -2.65
C ASP A 58 7.54 -18.49 -4.03
N GLN A 59 7.38 -17.60 -5.02
CA GLN A 59 7.80 -17.81 -6.41
C GLN A 59 9.00 -16.97 -6.85
N GLY A 60 9.49 -16.05 -6.01
CA GLY A 60 10.67 -15.24 -6.31
C GLY A 60 11.34 -14.70 -5.04
N GLN A 61 12.67 -14.78 -5.00
CA GLN A 61 13.46 -14.17 -3.92
C GLN A 61 13.85 -12.72 -4.22
N GLN A 62 13.64 -12.26 -5.45
CA GLN A 62 13.93 -10.89 -5.88
C GLN A 62 12.65 -10.22 -6.40
N PRO A 63 12.48 -8.91 -6.16
CA PRO A 63 11.37 -8.15 -6.72
C PRO A 63 11.48 -8.04 -8.23
N ASP A 64 10.37 -8.28 -8.93
CA ASP A 64 10.22 -7.81 -10.29
C ASP A 64 10.28 -6.28 -10.31
N GLN A 65 10.95 -5.72 -11.31
CA GLN A 65 10.98 -4.27 -11.49
C GLN A 65 9.61 -3.78 -11.95
N HIS A 66 9.04 -2.82 -11.22
CA HIS A 66 7.87 -2.09 -11.70
C HIS A 66 8.33 -1.06 -12.73
N MET A 67 7.56 -0.91 -13.82
CA MET A 67 7.85 0.13 -14.82
C MET A 67 7.77 1.54 -14.21
N ALA A 68 8.63 2.43 -14.63
CA ALA A 68 8.51 3.86 -14.33
C ALA A 68 7.86 4.58 -15.53
N VAL A 69 7.07 5.61 -15.23
CA VAL A 69 6.48 6.50 -16.24
C VAL A 69 6.97 7.93 -16.01
N SER A 70 6.74 8.80 -16.99
CA SER A 70 7.06 10.23 -16.83
C SER A 70 6.22 10.88 -15.72
N GLN A 71 6.68 12.03 -15.23
CA GLN A 71 5.95 12.81 -14.21
C GLN A 71 4.51 13.13 -14.65
N GLN A 72 4.33 13.54 -15.91
CA GLN A 72 3.01 13.88 -16.47
C GLN A 72 2.08 12.65 -16.55
N GLU A 73 2.62 11.49 -16.96
CA GLU A 73 1.85 10.24 -16.98
C GLU A 73 1.47 9.79 -15.57
N ALA A 74 2.40 9.92 -14.61
CA ALA A 74 2.14 9.58 -13.21
C ALA A 74 1.02 10.44 -12.61
N GLU A 75 1.02 11.75 -12.90
CA GLU A 75 -0.03 12.67 -12.47
C GLU A 75 -1.40 12.31 -13.05
N ALA A 76 -1.46 11.98 -14.34
CA ALA A 76 -2.68 11.55 -15.02
C ALA A 76 -3.20 10.20 -14.50
N ILE A 77 -2.31 9.25 -14.21
CA ILE A 77 -2.67 7.98 -13.56
C ILE A 77 -3.21 8.23 -12.15
N ALA A 78 -2.59 9.13 -11.39
CA ALA A 78 -3.07 9.49 -10.06
C ALA A 78 -4.47 10.14 -10.11
N ASP A 79 -4.73 11.03 -11.07
CA ASP A 79 -6.07 11.60 -11.30
C ASP A 79 -7.11 10.52 -11.58
N TYR A 80 -6.76 9.56 -12.43
CA TYR A 80 -7.64 8.42 -12.71
C TYR A 80 -7.93 7.61 -11.46
N PHE A 81 -6.92 7.30 -10.65
CA PHE A 81 -7.10 6.55 -9.40
C PHE A 81 -8.06 7.29 -8.48
N GLU A 82 -7.83 8.57 -8.24
CA GLU A 82 -8.66 9.39 -7.36
C GLU A 82 -10.10 9.55 -7.87
N THR A 83 -10.32 9.50 -9.18
CA THR A 83 -11.66 9.65 -9.75
C THR A 83 -12.43 8.33 -9.84
N HIS A 84 -11.74 7.23 -10.19
CA HIS A 84 -12.40 6.00 -10.64
C HIS A 84 -12.20 4.80 -9.70
N LEU A 85 -11.18 4.80 -8.85
CA LEU A 85 -10.79 3.65 -8.03
C LEU A 85 -11.14 3.88 -6.56
N GLN A 86 -12.43 4.12 -6.30
CA GLN A 86 -12.96 4.49 -4.99
C GLN A 86 -13.71 3.34 -4.33
N ASP A 87 -13.29 2.96 -3.12
CA ASP A 87 -14.03 2.01 -2.27
C ASP A 87 -15.22 2.74 -1.63
N PRO A 88 -16.47 2.39 -1.97
CA PRO A 88 -17.65 3.08 -1.45
C PRO A 88 -17.83 2.94 0.07
N ARG A 89 -17.09 2.03 0.72
CA ARG A 89 -17.10 1.87 2.18
C ARG A 89 -16.20 2.88 2.89
N VAL A 90 -15.25 3.49 2.19
CA VAL A 90 -14.36 4.49 2.77
C VAL A 90 -15.11 5.81 2.90
N LYS A 91 -15.31 6.25 4.14
CA LYS A 91 -15.96 7.53 4.43
C LYS A 91 -14.88 8.56 4.77
N PRO A 92 -14.74 9.65 4.00
CA PRO A 92 -13.78 10.70 4.33
C PRO A 92 -14.01 11.30 5.73
N GLY A 93 -12.94 11.49 6.50
CA GLY A 93 -13.01 12.04 7.84
C GLY A 93 -13.53 11.08 8.91
N SER A 94 -13.50 9.76 8.66
CA SER A 94 -13.86 8.75 9.66
C SER A 94 -12.86 8.70 10.82
N ILE A 95 -11.62 9.14 10.56
CA ILE A 95 -10.56 9.17 11.56
C ILE A 95 -10.02 10.59 11.71
N ASN A 96 -10.05 11.10 12.93
CA ASN A 96 -9.39 12.35 13.26
C ASN A 96 -7.97 12.06 13.76
N MET A 97 -6.96 12.29 12.93
CA MET A 97 -5.56 12.05 13.32
C MET A 97 -5.12 12.88 14.54
N SER A 98 -5.80 14.00 14.85
CA SER A 98 -5.47 14.82 16.02
C SER A 98 -5.88 14.19 17.35
N THR A 99 -6.68 13.12 17.34
CA THR A 99 -7.07 12.42 18.58
C THR A 99 -6.03 11.42 19.03
N PHE A 100 -5.04 11.09 18.20
CA PHE A 100 -3.99 10.14 18.54
C PHE A 100 -2.80 10.84 19.20
N SER A 101 -2.47 10.37 20.39
CA SER A 101 -1.34 10.80 21.20
C SER A 101 -0.04 10.07 20.80
N LYS A 102 1.09 10.61 21.26
CA LYS A 102 2.38 9.92 21.14
C LYS A 102 2.40 8.59 21.90
N GLN A 103 1.64 8.50 22.99
CA GLN A 103 1.50 7.30 23.80
C GLN A 103 0.77 6.20 23.03
N GLU A 104 -0.31 6.54 22.32
CA GLU A 104 -1.01 5.57 21.45
C GLU A 104 -0.15 5.13 20.27
N ALA A 105 0.64 6.04 19.68
CA ALA A 105 1.60 5.66 18.65
C ALA A 105 2.65 4.68 19.18
N LYS A 106 3.19 4.92 20.39
CA LYS A 106 4.13 4.00 21.05
C LYS A 106 3.48 2.65 21.36
N PHE A 107 2.26 2.65 21.86
CA PHE A 107 1.51 1.41 22.10
C PHE A 107 1.26 0.63 20.81
N GLY A 108 0.98 1.32 19.69
CA GLY A 108 0.89 0.72 18.37
C GLY A 108 2.20 0.07 17.91
N GLU A 109 3.35 0.70 18.17
CA GLU A 109 4.68 0.11 17.91
C GLU A 109 4.92 -1.14 18.76
N GLU A 110 4.55 -1.11 20.05
CA GLU A 110 4.64 -2.26 20.96
C GLU A 110 3.77 -3.43 20.46
N ILE A 111 2.52 -3.18 20.07
CA ILE A 111 1.66 -4.20 19.45
C ILE A 111 2.32 -4.76 18.19
N PHE A 112 2.83 -3.89 17.31
CA PHE A 112 3.42 -4.32 16.06
C PHE A 112 4.66 -5.22 16.26
N THR A 113 5.50 -4.86 17.23
CA THR A 113 6.79 -5.51 17.50
C THR A 113 6.68 -6.77 18.37
N GLN A 114 5.73 -6.82 19.30
CA GLN A 114 5.57 -7.94 20.22
C GLN A 114 4.68 -9.06 19.66
N HIS A 115 3.84 -8.74 18.67
CA HIS A 115 2.98 -9.73 18.03
C HIS A 115 3.53 -10.19 16.67
N SER A 116 2.84 -11.14 16.04
CA SER A 116 3.29 -11.80 14.82
C SER A 116 3.41 -10.89 13.58
N CYS A 117 2.97 -9.62 13.65
CA CYS A 117 3.05 -8.65 12.57
C CYS A 117 4.49 -8.46 12.08
N ILE A 118 5.43 -8.26 13.02
CA ILE A 118 6.85 -8.05 12.71
C ILE A 118 7.53 -9.28 12.08
N GLY A 119 6.94 -10.46 12.24
CA GLY A 119 7.44 -11.70 11.63
C GLY A 119 7.42 -11.65 10.10
N CYS A 120 6.49 -10.89 9.51
CA CYS A 120 6.30 -10.82 8.06
C CYS A 120 6.38 -9.42 7.46
N HIS A 121 6.20 -8.37 8.27
CA HIS A 121 6.15 -6.98 7.82
C HIS A 121 7.30 -6.16 8.41
N GLN A 122 7.80 -5.22 7.62
CA GLN A 122 8.94 -4.38 8.02
C GLN A 122 8.48 -2.99 8.48
N ILE A 123 9.04 -2.51 9.59
CA ILE A 123 8.83 -1.17 10.16
C ILE A 123 10.17 -0.54 10.58
N MET A 124 10.15 0.74 10.94
CA MET A 124 11.30 1.40 11.56
C MET A 124 11.17 1.25 13.08
N VAL A 125 12.21 0.73 13.73
CA VAL A 125 12.36 0.68 15.19
C VAL A 125 13.73 1.26 15.51
N ASP A 126 13.78 2.32 16.33
CA ASP A 126 15.02 3.02 16.70
C ASP A 126 15.93 3.38 15.51
N GLY A 127 15.33 3.85 14.41
CA GLY A 127 16.06 4.23 13.20
C GLY A 127 16.59 3.06 12.36
N LYS A 128 16.26 1.82 12.72
CA LYS A 128 16.62 0.62 11.97
C LYS A 128 15.39 -0.03 11.35
N LYS A 129 15.58 -0.56 10.13
CA LYS A 129 14.58 -1.39 9.46
C LYS A 129 14.51 -2.76 10.15
N THR A 130 13.36 -3.09 10.73
CA THR A 130 13.15 -4.30 11.53
C THR A 130 11.94 -5.07 11.02
N GLY A 131 12.00 -6.40 11.07
CA GLY A 131 10.91 -7.30 10.67
C GLY A 131 11.17 -8.09 9.38
N GLY A 132 10.28 -9.05 9.12
CA GLY A 132 10.40 -10.00 8.01
C GLY A 132 10.12 -9.39 6.63
N PRO A 133 10.84 -9.78 5.55
CA PRO A 133 10.62 -9.30 4.19
C PRO A 133 9.55 -10.07 3.39
N GLN A 134 8.70 -10.88 4.05
CA GLN A 134 7.75 -11.80 3.40
C GLN A 134 6.48 -11.09 2.89
N SER A 135 6.14 -9.94 3.47
CA SER A 135 4.93 -9.18 3.15
C SER A 135 5.23 -7.72 2.82
N ALA A 136 4.17 -6.96 2.56
CA ALA A 136 4.26 -5.54 2.23
C ALA A 136 4.93 -4.77 3.37
N SER A 137 5.95 -3.98 3.05
CA SER A 137 6.60 -3.09 3.99
C SER A 137 5.64 -2.01 4.53
N PHE A 138 5.69 -1.75 5.83
CA PHE A 138 5.02 -0.61 6.46
C PHE A 138 5.97 0.54 6.79
N LEU A 139 7.21 0.49 6.29
CA LEU A 139 8.11 1.64 6.31
C LEU A 139 7.42 2.85 5.68
N ASN A 140 7.36 3.96 6.42
CA ASN A 140 6.71 5.20 5.98
C ASN A 140 5.26 5.00 5.48
N SER A 141 4.53 4.01 5.98
CA SER A 141 3.16 3.70 5.53
C SER A 141 2.21 4.90 5.62
N GLY A 142 2.41 5.80 6.58
CA GLY A 142 1.65 7.05 6.71
C GLY A 142 1.85 8.03 5.55
N LYS A 143 2.97 7.99 4.83
CA LYS A 143 3.15 8.75 3.57
C LYS A 143 2.44 8.08 2.40
N ARG A 144 2.25 6.77 2.47
CA ARG A 144 1.70 5.93 1.40
C ARG A 144 0.18 5.81 1.44
N LEU A 145 -0.38 5.58 2.62
CA LEU A 145 -1.78 5.21 2.80
C LEU A 145 -2.59 6.37 3.38
N LYS A 146 -3.81 6.55 2.88
CA LYS A 146 -4.79 7.49 3.45
C LYS A 146 -5.32 6.92 4.78
N ALA A 147 -5.50 7.77 5.79
CA ALA A 147 -5.90 7.34 7.14
C ALA A 147 -7.30 6.69 7.15
N ASP A 148 -8.26 7.27 6.43
CA ASP A 148 -9.62 6.72 6.29
C ASP A 148 -9.63 5.33 5.65
N TRP A 149 -8.71 5.06 4.71
CA TRP A 149 -8.53 3.72 4.15
C TRP A 149 -8.05 2.73 5.20
N ILE A 150 -7.05 3.09 6.02
CA ILE A 150 -6.55 2.22 7.08
C ILE A 150 -7.67 1.92 8.08
N TYR A 151 -8.43 2.95 8.49
CA TYR A 151 -9.57 2.79 9.39
C TYR A 151 -10.63 1.85 8.82
N ARG A 152 -11.05 2.05 7.57
CA ARG A 152 -12.00 1.16 6.89
C ARG A 152 -11.48 -0.26 6.77
N PHE A 153 -10.22 -0.42 6.36
CA PHE A 153 -9.61 -1.74 6.17
C PHE A 153 -9.56 -2.54 7.48
N ASN A 154 -9.25 -1.89 8.60
CA ASN A 154 -9.20 -2.55 9.90
C ASN A 154 -10.58 -2.82 10.51
N SER A 155 -11.58 -2.00 10.17
CA SER A 155 -12.94 -2.14 10.72
C SER A 155 -13.78 -3.20 10.00
N ASP A 156 -13.54 -3.39 8.71
CA ASP A 156 -14.22 -4.35 7.85
C ASP A 156 -13.23 -4.84 6.79
N PRO A 157 -12.31 -5.76 7.15
CA PRO A 157 -11.32 -6.27 6.20
C PRO A 157 -12.00 -7.04 5.06
N PRO A 158 -11.51 -6.90 3.81
CA PRO A 158 -12.07 -7.62 2.66
C PRO A 158 -11.88 -9.15 2.74
#